data_AF-A0A9E5YML9-F1
#
_entry.id   AF-A0A9E5YML9-F1
#
_cell.length_a   1.000
_cell.length_b   1.000
_cell.length_c   1.000
_cell.angle_alpha   90.00
_cell.angle_beta   90.00
_cell.angle_gamma   90.00
#
_symmetry.space_group_name_H-M   'P 1'
#
loop_
_entity.id
_entity.type
_entity.pdbx_description
1 polymer ?
#
loop_
_entity_poly.entity_id
_entity_poly.type
_entity_poly.pdbx_seq_one_letter_code
_entity_poly.pdbx_strand_id
1 'polypeptide(L)'
;MMPGLGAKYDIEIETISKPIAEYSTDEYFELDLPVAPAVMVGEEIVVEGSDVSDEKLESVICKHLGLPPPEPQKKGILRRLMDR
;
A
#
# COMPACT_ATOMS: atom_id res chain seq x y z
N MET A 1 0.98 -7.21 -3.97
CA MET A 1 2.08 -7.46 -3.00
C MET A 1 2.14 -6.27 -2.05
N MET A 2 2.33 -6.51 -0.75
CA MET A 2 2.41 -5.44 0.26
C MET A 2 3.82 -4.82 0.30
N PRO A 3 3.97 -3.49 0.12
CA PRO A 3 5.27 -2.81 0.20
C PRO A 3 5.93 -2.92 1.59
N GLY A 4 7.25 -3.06 1.64
CA GLY A 4 8.04 -3.17 2.87
C GLY A 4 8.26 -1.85 3.63
N LEU A 5 7.23 -1.01 3.77
CA LEU A 5 7.35 0.35 4.32
C LEU A 5 7.33 0.43 5.85
N GLY A 6 6.89 -0.63 6.54
CA GLY A 6 6.85 -0.68 8.01
C GLY A 6 8.22 -0.59 8.69
N ALA A 7 9.32 -0.87 7.98
CA ALA A 7 10.66 -0.66 8.51
C ALA A 7 11.14 0.79 8.39
N LYS A 8 10.49 1.60 7.54
CA LYS A 8 10.89 2.98 7.23
C LYS A 8 10.17 4.00 8.12
N TYR A 9 8.91 3.72 8.45
CA TYR A 9 8.07 4.60 9.27
C TYR A 9 7.72 3.89 10.56
N ASP A 10 7.69 4.64 11.67
CA ASP A 10 7.19 4.14 12.94
C ASP A 10 5.65 4.14 12.90
N ILE A 11 5.08 3.06 12.36
CA ILE A 11 3.64 2.87 12.16
C ILE A 11 3.21 1.51 12.69
N GLU A 12 2.00 1.45 13.25
CA GLU A 12 1.35 0.19 13.58
C GLU A 12 0.80 -0.46 12.30
N ILE A 13 1.07 -1.75 12.13
CA ILE A 13 0.60 -2.52 10.97
C ILE A 13 -0.23 -3.70 11.48
N GLU A 14 -1.51 -3.68 11.15
CA GLU A 14 -2.40 -4.82 11.31
C GLU A 14 -2.49 -5.59 9.98
N THR A 15 -2.42 -6.91 10.03
CA THR A 15 -2.59 -7.78 8.84
C THR A 15 -3.62 -8.85 9.12
N ILE A 16 -4.73 -8.80 8.39
CA ILE A 16 -5.79 -9.80 8.45
C ILE A 16 -5.67 -10.69 7.21
N SER A 17 -5.34 -11.96 7.40
CA SER A 17 -5.20 -12.94 6.33
C SER A 17 -6.13 -14.13 6.56
N LYS A 18 -7.01 -14.36 5.59
CA LYS A 18 -7.96 -15.47 5.54
C LYS A 18 -7.95 -16.07 4.12
N PRO A 19 -8.43 -17.31 3.94
CA PRO A 19 -8.69 -17.86 2.62
C PRO A 19 -9.62 -16.95 1.79
N ILE A 20 -9.38 -16.86 0.48
CA ILE A 20 -10.18 -16.00 -0.43
C ILE A 20 -11.69 -16.30 -0.37
N ALA A 21 -12.04 -17.56 -0.09
CA ALA A 21 -13.43 -17.98 0.05
C ALA A 21 -14.15 -17.28 1.22
N GLU A 22 -13.45 -16.97 2.32
CA GLU A 22 -14.05 -16.26 3.46
C GLU A 22 -14.36 -14.80 3.13
N TYR A 23 -13.58 -14.19 2.24
CA TYR A 23 -13.81 -12.81 1.76
C TYR A 23 -14.86 -12.71 0.64
N SER A 24 -15.32 -13.85 0.13
CA SER A 24 -16.30 -13.93 -0.96
C SER A 24 -17.69 -14.34 -0.45
N THR A 25 -17.96 -14.12 0.84
CA THR A 25 -19.23 -14.48 1.51
C THR A 25 -20.12 -13.25 1.66
N ASP A 26 -21.43 -13.45 1.59
CA ASP A 26 -22.42 -12.38 1.79
C ASP A 26 -22.21 -11.73 3.18
N GLU A 27 -21.90 -12.53 4.19
CA GLU A 27 -21.62 -12.04 5.55
C GLU A 27 -20.40 -11.11 5.60
N TYR A 28 -19.36 -11.33 4.78
CA TYR A 28 -18.23 -10.41 4.71
C TYR A 28 -18.62 -9.09 4.04
N PHE A 29 -19.43 -9.13 2.98
CA PHE A 29 -19.90 -7.93 2.30
C PHE A 29 -20.80 -7.05 3.19
N GLU A 30 -21.48 -7.65 4.18
CA GLU A 30 -22.25 -6.91 5.18
C GLU A 30 -21.40 -6.14 6.20
N LEU A 31 -20.09 -6.44 6.31
CA LEU A 31 -19.19 -5.78 7.27
C LEU A 31 -18.77 -4.36 6.86
N ASP A 32 -19.20 -3.88 5.69
CA ASP A 32 -18.81 -2.59 5.10
C ASP A 32 -17.29 -2.41 5.04
N LEU A 33 -16.57 -3.53 4.95
CA LEU A 33 -15.12 -3.58 4.78
C LEU A 33 -14.77 -3.52 3.29
N PRO A 34 -13.58 -2.99 2.95
CA PRO A 34 -13.13 -2.97 1.56
C PRO A 34 -12.99 -4.38 1.00
N VAL A 35 -13.11 -4.46 -0.33
CA VAL A 35 -12.99 -5.73 -1.05
C VAL A 35 -11.56 -6.24 -0.96
N ALA A 36 -11.37 -7.35 -0.26
CA ALA A 36 -10.07 -8.00 -0.14
C ALA A 36 -9.61 -8.56 -1.51
N PRO A 37 -8.31 -8.49 -1.85
CA PRO A 37 -7.23 -7.85 -1.10
C PRO A 37 -7.35 -6.32 -1.11
N ALA A 38 -7.16 -5.69 0.05
CA ALA A 38 -7.23 -4.24 0.21
C ALA A 38 -6.12 -3.73 1.13
N VAL A 39 -5.77 -2.45 0.99
CA VAL A 39 -4.88 -1.73 1.92
C VAL A 39 -5.57 -0.44 2.36
N MET A 40 -5.58 -0.21 3.67
CA MET A 40 -6.07 1.02 4.29
C MET A 40 -4.95 1.71 5.07
N VAL A 41 -5.01 3.04 5.15
CA VAL A 41 -4.15 3.85 6.02
C VAL A 41 -5.08 4.74 6.85
N GLY A 42 -5.18 4.45 8.15
CA GLY A 42 -6.24 5.02 8.99
C GLY A 42 -7.62 4.61 8.45
N GLU A 43 -8.45 5.58 8.13
CA GLU A 43 -9.78 5.38 7.53
C GLU A 43 -9.78 5.51 5.99
N GLU A 44 -8.62 5.74 5.36
CA GLU A 44 -8.49 5.93 3.92
C GLU A 44 -8.20 4.60 3.20
N ILE A 45 -9.10 4.18 2.30
CA ILE A 45 -8.89 3.04 1.41
C ILE A 45 -7.90 3.44 0.29
N VAL A 46 -6.74 2.78 0.25
CA VAL A 46 -5.67 3.08 -0.72
C VAL A 46 -5.79 2.25 -1.99
N VAL A 47 -6.18 0.98 -1.85
CA VAL A 47 -6.40 0.06 -2.95
C VAL A 47 -7.37 -1.04 -2.54
N GLU A 48 -8.14 -1.52 -3.50
CA GLU A 48 -9.03 -2.68 -3.37
C GLU A 48 -8.89 -3.56 -4.61
N GLY A 49 -8.96 -4.88 -4.42
CA GLY A 49 -8.92 -5.90 -5.47
C GLY A 49 -7.65 -5.90 -6.33
N SER A 50 -6.61 -5.15 -5.97
CA SER A 50 -5.42 -4.96 -6.80
C SER A 50 -4.18 -4.61 -5.98
N ASP A 51 -3.02 -4.65 -6.65
CA ASP A 51 -1.74 -4.31 -6.06
C ASP A 51 -1.55 -2.79 -5.92
N VAL A 52 -0.78 -2.38 -4.91
CA VAL A 52 -0.38 -0.98 -4.68
C VAL A 52 1.12 -0.82 -4.90
N SER A 53 1.54 0.30 -5.50
CA SER A 53 2.95 0.64 -5.63
C SER A 53 3.49 1.25 -4.33
N ASP A 54 4.78 1.03 -4.06
CA ASP A 54 5.48 1.62 -2.92
C ASP A 54 5.28 3.14 -2.86
N GLU A 55 5.46 3.84 -3.99
CA GLU A 55 5.29 5.29 -4.10
C GLU A 55 3.88 5.76 -3.73
N LYS A 56 2.83 5.03 -4.16
CA LYS A 56 1.45 5.39 -3.86
C LYS A 56 1.15 5.19 -2.38
N LEU A 57 1.53 4.04 -1.82
CA LEU A 57 1.28 3.75 -0.41
C LEU A 57 2.08 4.68 0.50
N GLU A 58 3.35 4.92 0.17
CA GLU A 58 4.23 5.81 0.91
C GLU A 58 3.74 7.25 0.91
N SER A 59 3.22 7.75 -0.21
CA SER A 59 2.65 9.10 -0.29
C SER A 59 1.47 9.29 0.66
N VAL A 60 0.61 8.27 0.78
CA VAL A 60 -0.52 8.28 1.72
C VAL A 60 -0.02 8.22 3.16
N ILE A 61 0.96 7.36 3.46
CA ILE A 61 1.58 7.29 4.79
C ILE A 61 2.17 8.65 5.19
N CYS A 62 2.98 9.28 4.34
CA CYS A 62 3.56 10.59 4.62
C CYS A 62 2.49 11.65 4.90
N LYS A 63 1.41 11.65 4.11
CA LYS A 63 0.28 12.57 4.30
C LYS A 63 -0.37 12.39 5.68
N HIS A 64 -0.63 11.16 6.12
CA HIS A 64 -1.20 10.86 7.44
C HIS A 64 -0.25 11.20 8.60
N LEU A 65 1.06 11.04 8.39
CA LEU A 65 2.08 11.39 9.37
C LEU A 65 2.46 12.89 9.39
N GLY A 66 1.90 13.69 8.47
CA GLY A 66 2.28 15.11 8.32
C GLY A 66 3.71 15.33 7.80
N LEU A 67 4.29 14.32 7.15
CA LEU A 67 5.63 14.34 6.57
C LEU A 67 5.59 14.86 5.13
N PRO A 68 6.71 15.40 4.61
CA PRO A 68 6.80 15.74 3.20
C PRO A 68 6.59 14.50 2.31
N PRO A 69 6.07 14.68 1.08
CA PRO A 69 5.87 13.57 0.15
C PRO A 69 7.20 12.87 -0.14
N PRO A 70 7.19 11.55 -0.39
CA PRO A 70 8.39 10.80 -0.67
C PRO A 70 9.12 11.34 -1.91
N GLU A 71 10.44 11.30 -1.89
CA GLU A 71 11.22 11.68 -3.07
C GLU A 71 10.90 10.71 -4.22
N PRO A 72 10.61 11.22 -5.43
CA PRO A 72 10.35 10.37 -6.56
C PRO A 72 11.59 9.51 -6.82
N GLN A 73 11.44 8.19 -6.72
CA GLN A 73 12.53 7.27 -7.02
C GLN A 73 12.88 7.43 -8.50
N LYS A 74 13.95 8.17 -8.79
CA LYS A 74 14.51 8.31 -10.14
C LYS A 74 14.94 6.93 -10.61
N LYS A 75 14.05 6.21 -11.30
CA LYS A 75 14.39 4.98 -12.03
C LYS A 75 15.62 5.27 -12.88
N GLY A 76 16.68 4.49 -12.66
CA GLY A 76 18.02 4.74 -13.17
C GLY A 76 18.14 4.75 -14.69
N ILE A 77 17.79 5.86 -15.33
CA ILE A 77 17.96 6.07 -16.78
C ILE A 77 19.35 6.70 -17.07
N LEU A 78 20.06 7.21 -16.07
CA LEU A 78 21.38 7.85 -16.24
C LEU A 78 22.58 6.89 -16.24
N ARG A 79 22.38 5.57 -16.08
CA ARG A 79 23.50 4.60 -16.05
C ARG A 79 23.85 3.98 -17.41
N ARG A 80 23.17 4.35 -18.50
CA ARG A 80 23.32 3.68 -19.81
C ARG A 80 23.96 4.53 -20.93
N LEU A 81 24.53 5.69 -20.60
CA LEU A 81 25.15 6.60 -21.57
C LEU A 81 26.62 6.94 -21.28
N MET A 82 27.29 6.18 -20.39
CA MET A 82 28.73 6.37 -20.10
C MET A 82 29.57 5.11 -20.32
N ASP A 83 29.06 4.16 -21.12
CA ASP A 83 29.80 3.01 -21.64
C ASP A 83 29.47 2.83 -23.14
N ARG A 84 29.84 3.82 -23.97
CA ARG A 84 30.51 3.63 -25.27
C ARG A 84 30.87 4.94 -25.95
#